data_AF-A0A923WZG0-F1
#
_entry.id   AF-A0A923WZG0-F1
#
_cell.length_a   1.000
_cell.length_b   1.000
_cell.length_c   1.000
_cell.angle_alpha   90.00
_cell.angle_beta   90.00
_cell.angle_gamma   90.00
#
_symmetry.space_group_name_H-M   'P 1'
#
loop_
_entity.id
_entity.type
_entity.pdbx_description
1 polymer ?
#
loop_
_entity_poly.entity_id
_entity_poly.type
_entity_poly.pdbx_seq_one_letter_code
_entity_poly.pdbx_strand_id
1 'polypeptide(L)'
;MLPAKKEGTGGFTLIELIVVIVVIGILAGFAIVGFSQFQADSRDARRSANVTTIAESLEKFYDVNGEYPSCAALSGAAATTRNTLGGIDQQALTTPSAPSDETNSIKCTSAGNILTTSGIDFFEYQGDGSSDCNGSGSCLAFTIRYKDEGSGQIKTLASRRNTAILTSGSIKDLNATATGFSTIALSWSAIQNASSYVLQSATNGTFTAGLIETTVTTNSSAAASLTPGSTYYYRVKPIGAGTEGAWSNTDNAITRELTTPVITATANSGTQVTVSWPSVTYAANYRIQRSTTNAFPTGATTLETTQVAGSGTQTKVYTDESPGATKFYRVQAYATGDTSNWSNIATMTPAATPAAFTITQADPQYNLIRSTSNAVCTAGTTPYYRWYKNNVYWTEGTGAGLQTVDAYFPQWDYTLTVTNEVRCQTATYQSPYVGAANSNSRSLISPSGYIGNDQYRSMSWDGTCPSGTTSWRFDWNITGGVNTSGSTTNVGGRYTNTGIVWGSGRGYVTLHCYSPGPWGWGDITMSTQGGFGPDCLPMTAACPP
;
A
#
# COMPACT_ATOMS: atom_id res chain seq x y z
N MET A 1 -86.45 -115.53 -22.56
CA MET A 1 -85.38 -115.84 -21.59
C MET A 1 -84.10 -116.10 -22.38
N LEU A 2 -83.16 -115.17 -22.33
CA LEU A 2 -81.80 -115.25 -22.90
C LEU A 2 -80.83 -114.91 -21.76
N PRO A 3 -79.73 -115.65 -21.56
CA PRO A 3 -78.88 -115.51 -20.38
C PRO A 3 -77.92 -114.32 -20.49
N ALA A 4 -77.73 -113.60 -19.37
CA ALA A 4 -76.79 -112.50 -19.27
C ALA A 4 -75.34 -113.00 -19.18
N LYS A 5 -74.46 -112.44 -20.01
CA LYS A 5 -73.01 -112.69 -20.02
C LYS A 5 -72.36 -111.91 -18.86
N LYS A 6 -71.71 -112.65 -17.96
CA LYS A 6 -70.99 -112.11 -16.79
C LYS A 6 -69.64 -111.58 -17.26
N GLU A 7 -69.43 -110.26 -17.21
CA GLU A 7 -68.12 -109.66 -17.47
C GLU A 7 -67.23 -109.81 -16.23
N GLY A 8 -66.02 -110.34 -16.43
CA GLY A 8 -65.03 -110.50 -15.38
C GLY A 8 -64.39 -109.16 -15.06
N THR A 9 -64.62 -108.66 -13.85
CA THR A 9 -63.94 -107.49 -13.29
C THR A 9 -62.48 -107.86 -13.02
N GLY A 10 -61.57 -107.50 -13.93
CA GLY A 10 -60.14 -107.52 -13.68
C GLY A 10 -59.80 -106.48 -12.63
N GLY A 11 -59.42 -106.91 -11.43
CA GLY A 11 -58.86 -106.03 -10.41
C GLY A 11 -57.42 -105.67 -10.75
N PHE A 12 -57.05 -104.40 -10.63
CA PHE A 12 -55.66 -103.93 -10.78
C PHE A 12 -54.75 -104.61 -9.76
N THR A 13 -53.56 -105.02 -10.18
CA THR A 13 -52.58 -105.59 -9.25
C THR A 13 -52.00 -104.48 -8.36
N LEU A 14 -51.65 -104.83 -7.11
CA LEU A 14 -51.09 -103.87 -6.15
C LEU A 14 -49.76 -103.28 -6.65
N ILE A 15 -49.03 -104.03 -7.48
CA ILE A 15 -47.79 -103.58 -8.10
C ILE A 15 -48.03 -102.55 -9.23
N GLU A 16 -49.07 -102.70 -10.06
CA GLU A 16 -49.43 -101.71 -11.07
C GLU A 16 -49.82 -100.37 -10.43
N LEU A 17 -50.58 -100.41 -9.34
CA LEU A 17 -50.97 -99.20 -8.63
C LEU A 17 -49.75 -98.48 -8.05
N ILE A 18 -48.78 -99.22 -7.50
CA ILE A 18 -47.54 -98.65 -6.94
C ILE A 18 -46.65 -98.04 -8.05
N VAL A 19 -46.51 -98.71 -9.20
CA VAL A 19 -45.71 -98.16 -10.30
C VAL A 19 -46.35 -96.88 -10.84
N VAL A 20 -47.68 -96.81 -10.96
CA VAL A 20 -48.39 -95.62 -11.44
C VAL A 20 -48.20 -94.42 -10.50
N ILE A 21 -48.35 -94.60 -9.18
CA ILE A 21 -48.15 -93.49 -8.23
C ILE A 21 -46.70 -93.02 -8.18
N VAL A 22 -45.72 -93.92 -8.37
CA VAL A 22 -44.30 -93.56 -8.44
C VAL A 22 -44.01 -92.73 -9.70
N VAL A 23 -44.52 -93.15 -10.86
CA VAL A 23 -44.36 -92.40 -12.11
C VAL A 23 -45.04 -91.03 -12.02
N ILE A 24 -46.27 -90.95 -11.50
CA ILE A 24 -46.96 -89.66 -11.29
C ILE A 24 -46.20 -88.79 -10.29
N GLY A 25 -45.63 -89.35 -9.23
CA GLY A 25 -44.82 -88.61 -8.26
C GLY A 25 -43.57 -87.99 -8.88
N ILE A 26 -42.86 -88.73 -9.73
CA ILE A 26 -41.69 -88.22 -10.46
C ILE A 26 -42.11 -87.15 -11.47
N LEU A 27 -43.16 -87.40 -12.27
CA LEU A 27 -43.65 -86.43 -13.26
C LEU A 27 -44.17 -85.14 -12.61
N ALA A 28 -44.88 -85.24 -11.48
CA ALA A 28 -45.36 -84.09 -10.72
C ALA A 28 -44.20 -83.27 -10.14
N GLY A 29 -43.14 -83.93 -9.66
CA GLY A 29 -41.93 -83.26 -9.18
C GLY A 29 -41.25 -82.42 -10.26
N PHE A 30 -41.09 -82.96 -11.47
CA PHE A 30 -40.54 -82.19 -12.61
C PHE A 30 -41.47 -81.08 -13.10
N ALA A 31 -42.78 -81.32 -13.10
CA ALA A 31 -43.77 -80.34 -13.54
C ALA A 31 -43.76 -79.08 -12.66
N ILE A 32 -43.62 -79.21 -11.34
CA ILE A 32 -43.66 -78.06 -10.40
C ILE A 32 -42.48 -77.10 -10.62
N VAL A 33 -41.26 -77.63 -10.75
CA VAL A 33 -40.04 -76.81 -10.94
C VAL A 33 -40.00 -76.18 -12.34
N GLY A 34 -40.49 -76.88 -13.37
CA GLY A 34 -40.61 -76.31 -14.71
C GLY A 34 -41.68 -75.21 -14.79
N PHE A 35 -42.82 -75.41 -14.13
CA PHE A 35 -43.96 -74.50 -14.21
C PHE A 35 -43.70 -73.11 -13.60
N SER A 36 -42.88 -73.01 -12.56
CA SER A 36 -42.48 -71.70 -11.99
C SER A 36 -41.58 -70.91 -12.94
N GLN A 37 -40.64 -71.58 -13.63
CA GLN A 37 -39.75 -70.95 -14.61
C GLN A 37 -40.54 -70.48 -15.84
N PHE A 38 -41.44 -71.30 -16.39
CA PHE A 38 -42.27 -70.90 -17.54
C PHE A 38 -43.13 -69.67 -17.25
N GLN A 39 -43.62 -69.52 -16.02
CA GLN A 39 -44.36 -68.33 -15.60
C GLN A 39 -43.46 -67.09 -15.50
N ALA A 40 -42.24 -67.23 -14.97
CA ALA A 40 -41.26 -66.15 -14.93
C ALA A 40 -40.91 -65.68 -16.35
N ASP A 41 -40.64 -66.62 -17.26
CA ASP A 41 -40.32 -66.32 -18.66
C ASP A 41 -41.47 -65.55 -19.36
N SER A 42 -42.73 -65.94 -19.09
CA SER A 42 -43.91 -65.23 -19.62
C SER A 42 -44.04 -63.81 -19.07
N ARG A 43 -43.78 -63.61 -17.77
CA ARG A 43 -43.76 -62.27 -17.15
C ARG A 43 -42.61 -61.43 -17.69
N ASP A 44 -41.42 -62.00 -17.88
CA ASP A 44 -40.27 -61.29 -18.43
C ASP A 44 -40.48 -60.88 -19.89
N ALA A 45 -41.11 -61.73 -20.69
CA ALA A 45 -41.54 -61.37 -22.04
C ALA A 45 -42.52 -60.17 -22.01
N ARG A 46 -43.45 -60.16 -21.05
CA ARG A 46 -44.37 -59.03 -20.84
C ARG A 46 -43.64 -57.76 -20.36
N ARG A 47 -42.66 -57.85 -19.45
CA ARG A 47 -41.83 -56.70 -19.02
C ARG A 47 -41.10 -56.08 -20.20
N SER A 48 -40.46 -56.92 -21.02
CA SER A 48 -39.75 -56.49 -22.22
C SER A 48 -40.66 -55.78 -23.23
N ALA A 49 -41.84 -56.35 -23.50
CA ALA A 49 -42.85 -55.76 -24.38
C ALA A 49 -43.38 -54.41 -23.84
N ASN A 50 -43.66 -54.35 -22.54
CA ASN A 50 -44.12 -53.14 -21.86
C ASN A 50 -43.07 -52.01 -21.94
N VAL A 51 -41.82 -52.30 -21.59
CA VAL A 51 -40.72 -51.31 -21.66
C VAL A 51 -40.47 -50.84 -23.09
N THR A 52 -40.56 -51.73 -24.07
CA THR A 52 -40.44 -51.37 -25.48
C THR A 52 -41.54 -50.39 -25.89
N THR A 53 -42.79 -50.66 -25.48
CA THR A 53 -43.94 -49.79 -25.75
C THR A 53 -43.77 -48.41 -25.11
N ILE A 54 -43.30 -48.36 -23.85
CA ILE A 54 -43.02 -47.10 -23.15
C ILE A 54 -41.92 -46.32 -23.88
N ALA A 55 -40.81 -46.97 -24.22
CA ALA A 55 -39.70 -46.34 -24.91
C ALA A 55 -40.11 -45.80 -26.28
N GLU A 56 -40.85 -46.56 -27.08
CA GLU A 56 -41.37 -46.07 -28.37
C GLU A 56 -42.26 -44.84 -28.21
N SER A 57 -43.04 -44.78 -27.15
CA SER A 57 -43.91 -43.64 -26.85
C SER A 57 -43.12 -42.41 -26.38
N LEU A 58 -42.02 -42.61 -25.65
CA LEU A 58 -41.08 -41.54 -25.31
C LEU A 58 -40.38 -40.98 -26.54
N GLU A 59 -40.02 -41.83 -27.51
CA GLU A 59 -39.45 -41.38 -28.78
C GLU A 59 -40.46 -40.60 -29.62
N LYS A 60 -41.72 -41.03 -29.63
CA LYS A 60 -42.81 -40.27 -30.27
C LYS A 60 -43.05 -38.93 -29.56
N PHE A 61 -42.92 -38.88 -28.23
CA PHE A 61 -42.97 -37.62 -27.48
C PHE A 61 -41.85 -36.68 -27.91
N TYR A 62 -40.63 -37.20 -28.08
CA TYR A 62 -39.50 -36.43 -28.59
C TYR A 62 -39.76 -35.89 -30.01
N ASP A 63 -40.36 -36.68 -30.91
CA ASP A 63 -40.70 -36.23 -32.27
C ASP A 63 -41.54 -34.95 -32.29
N VAL A 64 -42.38 -34.75 -31.28
CA VAL A 64 -43.26 -33.59 -31.17
C VAL A 64 -42.63 -32.46 -30.36
N ASN A 65 -41.89 -32.77 -29.30
CA ASN A 65 -41.45 -31.79 -28.31
C ASN A 65 -39.95 -31.44 -28.38
N GLY A 66 -39.15 -32.24 -29.11
CA GLY A 66 -37.69 -32.08 -29.19
C GLY A 66 -36.92 -32.50 -27.94
N GLU A 67 -37.62 -32.95 -26.90
CA GLU A 67 -37.09 -33.33 -25.58
C GLU A 67 -37.96 -34.47 -25.01
N TYR A 68 -37.51 -35.11 -23.93
CA TYR A 68 -38.25 -36.15 -23.20
C TYR A 68 -38.96 -35.58 -21.96
N PRO A 69 -40.00 -36.26 -21.43
CA PRO A 69 -40.70 -35.81 -20.23
C PRO A 69 -39.81 -35.85 -18.97
N SER A 70 -40.03 -34.91 -18.04
CA SER A 70 -39.43 -34.96 -16.70
C SER A 70 -39.84 -36.20 -15.92
N CYS A 71 -39.05 -36.53 -14.91
CA CYS A 71 -39.37 -37.57 -13.95
C CYS A 71 -40.75 -37.37 -13.28
N ALA A 72 -41.07 -36.14 -12.86
CA ALA A 72 -42.36 -35.84 -12.26
C ALA A 72 -43.54 -36.08 -13.22
N ALA A 73 -43.34 -35.90 -14.52
CA ALA A 73 -44.37 -36.14 -15.53
C ALA A 73 -44.69 -37.64 -15.73
N LEU A 74 -43.77 -38.55 -15.34
CA LEU A 74 -43.91 -39.99 -15.56
C LEU A 74 -44.16 -40.79 -14.27
N SER A 75 -43.71 -40.30 -13.11
CA SER A 75 -43.86 -41.01 -11.83
C SER A 75 -45.21 -40.76 -11.12
N GLY A 76 -46.12 -40.01 -11.74
CA GLY A 76 -47.44 -39.66 -11.20
C GLY A 76 -48.53 -40.72 -11.46
N ALA A 77 -49.78 -40.30 -11.34
CA ALA A 77 -50.95 -41.16 -11.60
C ALA A 77 -50.96 -41.67 -13.05
N ALA A 78 -51.37 -42.92 -13.25
CA ALA A 78 -51.37 -43.58 -14.56
C ALA A 78 -52.10 -42.78 -15.65
N ALA A 79 -53.23 -42.15 -15.32
CA ALA A 79 -53.99 -41.33 -16.27
C ALA A 79 -53.14 -40.18 -16.85
N THR A 80 -52.39 -39.48 -16.01
CA THR A 80 -51.51 -38.37 -16.42
C THR A 80 -50.34 -38.91 -17.26
N THR A 81 -49.67 -39.96 -16.79
CA THR A 81 -48.54 -40.57 -17.51
C THR A 81 -48.94 -41.06 -18.90
N ARG A 82 -50.12 -41.70 -19.04
CA ARG A 82 -50.65 -42.12 -20.35
C ARG A 82 -50.87 -40.93 -21.27
N ASN A 83 -51.46 -39.84 -20.77
CA ASN A 83 -51.68 -38.64 -21.57
C ASN A 83 -50.35 -38.03 -22.05
N THR A 84 -49.35 -37.95 -21.17
CA THR A 84 -47.99 -37.53 -21.52
C THR A 84 -47.39 -38.41 -22.61
N LEU A 85 -47.57 -39.73 -22.54
CA LEU A 85 -47.04 -40.70 -23.49
C LEU A 85 -47.97 -40.95 -24.70
N GLY A 86 -48.87 -40.02 -25.02
CA GLY A 86 -49.69 -40.11 -26.24
C GLY A 86 -50.78 -41.20 -26.20
N GLY A 87 -51.26 -41.54 -25.02
CA GLY A 87 -52.42 -42.41 -24.80
C GLY A 87 -52.12 -43.91 -24.73
N ILE A 88 -50.91 -44.31 -24.32
CA ILE A 88 -50.55 -45.74 -24.18
C ILE A 88 -51.52 -46.49 -23.27
N ASP A 89 -51.61 -47.82 -23.48
CA ASP A 89 -52.42 -48.69 -22.62
C ASP A 89 -51.87 -48.70 -21.18
N GLN A 90 -52.77 -48.72 -20.19
CA GLN A 90 -52.38 -48.73 -18.78
C GLN A 90 -51.60 -50.00 -18.40
N GLN A 91 -51.89 -51.13 -19.05
CA GLN A 91 -51.20 -52.40 -18.81
C GLN A 91 -49.72 -52.35 -19.20
N ALA A 92 -49.33 -51.42 -20.08
CA ALA A 92 -47.93 -51.20 -20.44
C ALA A 92 -47.17 -50.49 -19.30
N LEU A 93 -47.85 -49.68 -18.48
CA LEU A 93 -47.27 -48.97 -17.34
C LEU A 93 -47.13 -49.84 -16.08
N THR A 94 -47.86 -50.94 -15.99
CA THR A 94 -47.84 -51.85 -14.83
C THR A 94 -46.91 -53.02 -15.07
N THR A 95 -46.04 -53.33 -14.11
CA THR A 95 -45.24 -54.55 -14.14
C THR A 95 -46.09 -55.80 -13.87
N PRO A 96 -45.68 -56.99 -14.33
CA PRO A 96 -46.51 -58.20 -14.20
C PRO A 96 -46.71 -58.69 -12.75
N SER A 97 -45.82 -58.34 -11.83
CA SER A 97 -45.94 -58.68 -10.41
C SER A 97 -46.25 -57.46 -9.53
N ALA A 98 -46.75 -56.38 -10.12
CA ALA A 98 -47.22 -55.20 -9.38
C ALA A 98 -48.38 -55.57 -8.43
N PRO A 99 -48.49 -54.93 -7.25
CA PRO A 99 -49.69 -55.00 -6.41
C PRO A 99 -50.95 -54.60 -7.19
N SER A 100 -52.11 -55.14 -6.80
CA SER A 100 -53.37 -54.95 -7.53
C SER A 100 -53.87 -53.50 -7.62
N ASP A 101 -53.41 -52.63 -6.72
CA ASP A 101 -53.73 -51.20 -6.67
C ASP A 101 -52.70 -50.34 -7.42
N GLU A 102 -51.57 -50.91 -7.85
CA GLU A 102 -50.57 -50.20 -8.62
C GLU A 102 -50.99 -50.09 -10.09
N THR A 103 -51.20 -48.85 -10.53
CA THR A 103 -51.64 -48.52 -11.90
C THR A 103 -50.53 -47.93 -12.75
N ASN A 104 -49.42 -47.53 -12.13
CA ASN A 104 -48.21 -47.04 -12.79
C ASN A 104 -46.97 -47.51 -12.00
N SER A 105 -46.24 -48.44 -12.58
CA SER A 105 -45.01 -49.00 -12.03
C SER A 105 -43.76 -48.23 -12.49
N ILE A 106 -43.89 -47.08 -13.16
CA ILE A 106 -42.73 -46.21 -13.43
C ILE A 106 -42.33 -45.48 -12.15
N LYS A 107 -41.08 -45.66 -11.72
CA LYS A 107 -40.47 -44.91 -10.61
C LYS A 107 -39.27 -44.12 -11.11
N CYS A 108 -39.11 -42.89 -10.63
CA CYS A 108 -37.92 -42.08 -10.84
C CYS A 108 -37.45 -41.49 -9.50
N THR A 109 -36.15 -41.34 -9.32
CA THR A 109 -35.52 -40.52 -8.27
C THR A 109 -34.47 -39.62 -8.90
N SER A 110 -34.20 -38.49 -8.23
CA SER A 110 -33.17 -37.53 -8.64
C SER A 110 -31.73 -37.98 -8.37
N ALA A 111 -31.54 -39.17 -7.76
CA ALA A 111 -30.23 -39.72 -7.45
C ALA A 111 -30.26 -41.25 -7.31
N GLY A 112 -29.45 -41.94 -8.11
CA GLY A 112 -29.06 -43.34 -7.91
C GLY A 112 -29.98 -44.40 -8.53
N ASN A 113 -29.44 -45.62 -8.65
CA ASN A 113 -30.14 -46.78 -9.23
C ASN A 113 -31.09 -47.40 -8.19
N ILE A 114 -32.40 -47.26 -8.38
CA ILE A 114 -33.46 -47.72 -7.46
C ILE A 114 -33.59 -49.25 -7.50
N LEU A 115 -33.27 -49.89 -8.63
CA LEU A 115 -33.35 -51.35 -8.84
C LEU A 115 -32.44 -52.19 -7.93
N THR A 116 -31.64 -51.55 -7.08
CA THR A 116 -30.83 -52.20 -6.04
C THR A 116 -31.64 -52.55 -4.78
N THR A 117 -32.88 -52.06 -4.67
CA THR A 117 -33.76 -52.34 -3.52
C THR A 117 -34.43 -53.72 -3.69
N SER A 118 -34.14 -54.65 -2.78
CA SER A 118 -34.73 -55.99 -2.81
C SER A 118 -36.24 -55.94 -2.54
N GLY A 119 -37.08 -56.22 -3.55
CA GLY A 119 -38.47 -56.61 -3.33
C GLY A 119 -39.57 -55.85 -4.07
N ILE A 120 -39.28 -54.94 -5.00
CA ILE A 120 -40.31 -54.27 -5.80
C ILE A 120 -40.08 -54.48 -7.30
N ASP A 121 -41.11 -54.93 -8.03
CA ASP A 121 -41.13 -55.10 -9.50
C ASP A 121 -41.62 -53.79 -10.13
N PHE A 122 -40.72 -53.02 -10.72
CA PHE A 122 -41.04 -51.71 -11.29
C PHE A 122 -40.17 -51.38 -12.49
N PHE A 123 -40.59 -50.39 -13.27
CA PHE A 123 -39.80 -49.80 -14.35
C PHE A 123 -39.08 -48.57 -13.79
N GLU A 124 -37.76 -48.62 -13.71
CA GLU A 124 -36.97 -47.48 -13.30
C GLU A 124 -36.77 -46.55 -14.50
N TYR A 125 -37.33 -45.35 -14.43
CA TYR A 125 -37.04 -44.27 -15.39
C TYR A 125 -35.98 -43.36 -14.80
N GLN A 126 -34.84 -43.28 -15.48
CA GLN A 126 -33.78 -42.34 -15.19
C GLN A 126 -33.65 -41.39 -16.39
N GLY A 127 -33.92 -40.10 -16.17
CA GLY A 127 -33.68 -39.10 -17.21
C GLY A 127 -32.20 -38.71 -17.30
N ASP A 128 -31.89 -37.53 -17.83
CA ASP A 128 -30.50 -37.09 -17.96
C ASP A 128 -29.84 -36.85 -16.59
N GLY A 129 -30.56 -36.32 -15.60
CA GLY A 129 -30.02 -35.99 -14.28
C GLY A 129 -29.86 -34.49 -14.06
N SER A 130 -30.28 -33.66 -15.02
CA SER A 130 -30.42 -32.22 -14.86
C SER A 130 -31.46 -31.87 -13.77
N SER A 131 -31.34 -30.67 -13.18
CA SER A 131 -32.34 -30.17 -12.22
C SER A 131 -33.72 -30.03 -12.85
N ASP A 132 -33.79 -29.71 -14.15
CA ASP A 132 -35.04 -29.54 -14.88
C ASP A 132 -35.75 -30.89 -15.10
N CYS A 133 -34.99 -31.91 -15.51
CA CYS A 133 -35.48 -33.28 -15.66
C CYS A 133 -35.96 -33.90 -14.35
N ASN A 134 -35.25 -33.63 -13.26
CA ASN A 134 -35.59 -34.10 -11.91
C ASN A 134 -36.71 -33.28 -11.25
N GLY A 135 -36.98 -32.08 -11.77
CA GLY A 135 -38.09 -31.23 -11.38
C GLY A 135 -39.34 -31.49 -12.24
N SER A 136 -39.96 -30.41 -12.71
CA SER A 136 -41.15 -30.44 -13.57
C SER A 136 -40.86 -30.03 -15.02
N GLY A 137 -39.59 -29.91 -15.39
CA GLY A 137 -39.15 -29.55 -16.74
C GLY A 137 -39.15 -30.74 -17.70
N SER A 138 -38.06 -30.90 -18.44
CA SER A 138 -37.87 -31.92 -19.46
C SER A 138 -36.51 -32.60 -19.31
N CYS A 139 -36.36 -33.77 -19.93
CA CYS A 139 -35.13 -34.56 -19.94
C CYS A 139 -34.56 -34.63 -21.36
N LEU A 140 -33.24 -34.64 -21.49
CA LEU A 140 -32.52 -34.66 -22.78
C LEU A 140 -32.24 -36.07 -23.31
N ALA A 141 -32.26 -37.04 -22.40
CA ALA A 141 -32.15 -38.46 -22.66
C ALA A 141 -32.93 -39.20 -21.58
N PHE A 142 -33.22 -40.48 -21.82
CA PHE A 142 -33.75 -41.36 -20.79
C PHE A 142 -33.09 -42.73 -20.83
N THR A 143 -33.14 -43.42 -19.70
CA THR A 143 -32.83 -44.83 -19.57
C THR A 143 -33.95 -45.48 -18.77
N ILE A 144 -34.56 -46.52 -19.33
CA ILE A 144 -35.49 -47.38 -18.60
C ILE A 144 -34.76 -48.66 -18.20
N ARG A 145 -34.88 -49.04 -16.94
CA ARG A 145 -34.35 -50.29 -16.43
C ARG A 145 -35.44 -51.13 -15.76
N TYR A 146 -35.30 -52.44 -15.82
CA TYR A 146 -36.14 -53.37 -15.07
C TYR A 146 -35.35 -54.63 -14.72
N LYS A 147 -35.79 -55.32 -13.67
CA LYS A 147 -35.19 -56.59 -13.27
C LYS A 147 -35.96 -57.75 -13.90
N ASP A 148 -35.23 -58.58 -14.63
CA ASP A 148 -35.71 -59.84 -15.18
C ASP A 148 -35.85 -60.86 -14.02
N GLU A 149 -36.99 -61.53 -13.95
CA GLU A 149 -37.34 -62.42 -12.85
C GLU A 149 -36.66 -63.78 -12.95
N GLY A 150 -36.58 -64.34 -14.15
CA GLY A 150 -35.93 -65.64 -14.39
C GLY A 150 -34.41 -65.58 -14.21
N SER A 151 -33.76 -64.51 -14.68
CA SER A 151 -32.30 -64.37 -14.63
C SER A 151 -31.80 -63.49 -13.48
N GLY A 152 -32.67 -62.70 -12.86
CA GLY A 152 -32.31 -61.69 -11.85
C GLY A 152 -31.50 -60.51 -12.40
N GLN A 153 -31.25 -60.46 -13.72
CA GLN A 153 -30.43 -59.43 -14.36
C GLN A 153 -31.20 -58.12 -14.54
N ILE A 154 -30.48 -57.01 -14.48
CA ILE A 154 -31.04 -55.70 -14.86
C ILE A 154 -30.96 -55.56 -16.37
N LYS A 155 -32.12 -55.42 -17.01
CA LYS A 155 -32.26 -55.06 -18.42
C LYS A 155 -32.35 -53.55 -18.52
N THR A 156 -31.66 -52.98 -19.50
CA THR A 156 -31.54 -51.54 -19.69
C THR A 156 -31.86 -51.20 -21.14
N LEU A 157 -32.75 -50.22 -21.32
CA LEU A 157 -33.08 -49.63 -22.61
C LEU A 157 -32.84 -48.13 -22.54
N ALA A 158 -31.90 -47.62 -23.34
CA ALA A 158 -31.61 -46.20 -23.45
C ALA A 158 -32.43 -45.55 -24.57
N SER A 159 -32.61 -44.24 -24.49
CA SER A 159 -33.17 -43.45 -25.57
C SER A 159 -32.39 -43.68 -26.87
N ARG A 160 -33.11 -43.81 -27.99
CA ARG A 160 -32.55 -43.92 -29.35
C ARG A 160 -32.00 -42.58 -29.83
N ARG A 161 -32.53 -41.49 -29.29
CA ARG A 161 -32.03 -40.14 -29.53
C ARG A 161 -31.49 -39.59 -28.23
N ASN A 162 -30.43 -38.83 -28.37
CA ASN A 162 -29.96 -37.93 -27.34
C ASN A 162 -30.11 -36.56 -27.98
N THR A 163 -30.75 -35.60 -27.30
CA THR A 163 -30.77 -34.23 -27.83
C THR A 163 -29.34 -33.76 -28.06
N ALA A 164 -29.09 -33.15 -29.22
CA ALA A 164 -27.88 -32.40 -29.43
C ALA A 164 -27.78 -31.27 -28.39
N ILE A 165 -26.55 -30.91 -28.03
CA ILE A 165 -26.16 -29.87 -27.05
C ILE A 165 -26.83 -28.49 -27.29
N LEU A 166 -27.51 -28.31 -28.42
CA LEU A 166 -28.30 -27.14 -28.78
C LEU A 166 -29.53 -26.89 -27.89
N THR A 167 -30.06 -27.88 -27.17
CA THR A 167 -31.27 -27.70 -26.31
C THR A 167 -31.04 -27.89 -24.80
N SER A 168 -29.83 -28.23 -24.34
CA SER A 168 -29.49 -28.34 -22.90
C SER A 168 -29.48 -27.01 -22.13
N GLY A 169 -30.08 -25.97 -22.70
CA GLY A 169 -29.88 -24.59 -22.29
C GLY A 169 -28.54 -24.03 -22.76
N SER A 170 -28.45 -22.71 -22.79
CA SER A 170 -27.19 -21.99 -22.85
C SER A 170 -26.72 -21.71 -21.43
N ILE A 171 -25.43 -21.81 -21.14
CA ILE A 171 -24.83 -21.34 -19.89
C ILE A 171 -25.27 -19.89 -19.63
N LYS A 172 -25.95 -19.61 -18.51
CA LYS A 172 -26.45 -18.25 -18.19
C LYS A 172 -25.70 -17.58 -17.04
N ASP A 173 -24.82 -18.32 -16.39
CA ASP A 173 -24.14 -17.97 -15.16
C ASP A 173 -22.62 -17.91 -15.32
N LEU A 174 -22.12 -17.67 -16.55
CA LEU A 174 -20.70 -17.41 -16.73
C LEU A 174 -20.32 -16.22 -15.84
N ASN A 175 -19.37 -16.46 -14.95
CA ASN A 175 -18.82 -15.46 -14.05
C ASN A 175 -17.33 -15.26 -14.32
N ALA A 176 -16.94 -14.01 -14.52
CA ALA A 176 -15.56 -13.56 -14.59
C ALA A 176 -15.21 -12.70 -13.37
N THR A 177 -14.18 -13.09 -12.63
CA THR A 177 -13.74 -12.37 -11.43
C THR A 177 -12.24 -12.10 -11.48
N ALA A 178 -11.85 -10.84 -11.30
CA ALA A 178 -10.45 -10.45 -11.22
C ALA A 178 -9.80 -10.93 -9.92
N THR A 179 -8.85 -11.86 -10.04
CA THR A 179 -8.12 -12.44 -8.91
C THR A 179 -6.78 -11.75 -8.66
N GLY A 180 -6.28 -10.98 -9.63
CA GLY A 180 -5.00 -10.27 -9.55
C GLY A 180 -4.87 -9.13 -10.56
N PHE A 181 -3.66 -8.58 -10.66
CA PHE A 181 -3.32 -7.51 -11.61
C PHE A 181 -3.23 -8.01 -13.06
N SER A 182 -2.98 -9.31 -13.26
CA SER A 182 -2.82 -9.91 -14.58
C SER A 182 -3.61 -11.21 -14.74
N THR A 183 -4.56 -11.48 -13.83
CA THR A 183 -5.30 -12.75 -13.78
C THR A 183 -6.79 -12.56 -13.53
N ILE A 184 -7.60 -13.33 -14.26
CA ILE A 184 -9.06 -13.41 -14.11
C ILE A 184 -9.44 -14.88 -13.99
N ALA A 185 -10.22 -15.23 -12.98
CA ALA A 185 -10.82 -16.56 -12.83
C ALA A 185 -12.20 -16.60 -13.48
N LEU A 186 -12.52 -17.74 -14.09
CA LEU A 186 -13.76 -17.98 -14.82
C LEU A 186 -14.43 -19.25 -14.28
N SER A 187 -15.74 -19.20 -14.08
CA SER A 187 -16.54 -20.34 -13.63
C SER A 187 -17.94 -20.30 -14.23
N TRP A 188 -18.52 -21.48 -14.49
CA TRP A 188 -19.88 -21.65 -14.98
C TRP A 188 -20.48 -22.98 -14.54
N SER A 189 -21.80 -23.12 -14.65
CA SER A 189 -22.47 -24.40 -14.44
C SER A 189 -22.09 -25.40 -15.54
N ALA A 190 -21.73 -26.62 -15.15
CA ALA A 190 -21.41 -27.68 -16.08
C ALA A 190 -22.68 -28.10 -16.86
N ILE A 191 -22.53 -28.28 -18.18
CA ILE A 191 -23.56 -28.80 -19.06
C ILE A 191 -23.39 -30.31 -19.17
N GLN A 192 -24.48 -31.04 -18.95
CA GLN A 192 -24.46 -32.49 -19.04
C GLN A 192 -24.17 -32.96 -20.47
N ASN A 193 -23.36 -34.01 -20.61
CA ASN A 193 -22.87 -34.54 -21.89
C ASN A 193 -21.94 -33.59 -22.69
N ALA A 194 -21.60 -32.41 -22.16
CA ALA A 194 -20.49 -31.62 -22.69
C ALA A 194 -19.17 -32.33 -22.37
N SER A 195 -18.44 -32.73 -23.41
CA SER A 195 -17.08 -33.28 -23.27
C SER A 195 -16.03 -32.18 -23.08
N SER A 196 -16.33 -30.97 -23.54
CA SER A 196 -15.46 -29.80 -23.43
C SER A 196 -16.27 -28.51 -23.61
N TYR A 197 -15.59 -27.37 -23.49
CA TYR A 197 -16.14 -26.04 -23.67
C TYR A 197 -15.18 -25.23 -24.52
N VAL A 198 -15.70 -24.47 -25.48
CA VAL A 198 -14.95 -23.44 -26.18
C VAL A 198 -15.14 -22.14 -25.42
N LEU A 199 -14.06 -21.63 -24.85
CA LEU A 199 -13.98 -20.36 -24.17
C LEU A 199 -13.38 -19.32 -25.11
N GLN A 200 -14.08 -18.20 -25.30
CA GLN A 200 -13.54 -17.03 -25.97
C GLN A 200 -13.27 -15.91 -24.98
N SER A 201 -12.13 -15.25 -25.15
CA SER A 201 -11.83 -13.97 -24.52
C SER A 201 -11.59 -12.90 -25.59
N ALA A 202 -11.92 -11.66 -25.27
CA ALA A 202 -11.72 -10.51 -26.15
C ALA A 202 -11.45 -9.23 -25.35
N THR A 203 -10.92 -8.21 -26.03
CA THR A 203 -10.75 -6.86 -25.45
C THR A 203 -11.96 -5.96 -25.68
N ASN A 204 -13.01 -6.47 -26.34
CA ASN A 204 -14.28 -5.78 -26.52
C ASN A 204 -15.49 -6.73 -26.45
N GLY A 205 -16.65 -6.21 -26.01
CA GLY A 205 -17.87 -7.01 -25.82
C GLY A 205 -18.50 -7.55 -27.10
N THR A 206 -18.08 -7.09 -28.27
CA THR A 206 -18.52 -7.63 -29.58
C THR A 206 -17.62 -8.75 -30.10
N PHE A 207 -16.55 -9.11 -29.38
CA PHE A 207 -15.60 -10.17 -29.76
C PHE A 207 -14.96 -9.96 -31.15
N THR A 208 -14.60 -8.72 -31.48
CA THR A 208 -13.95 -8.36 -32.77
C THR A 208 -12.50 -7.90 -32.61
N ALA A 209 -12.04 -7.62 -31.39
CA ALA A 209 -10.68 -7.21 -31.08
C ALA A 209 -10.09 -8.09 -29.97
N GLY A 210 -8.80 -8.43 -30.09
CA GLY A 210 -8.09 -9.23 -29.10
C GLY A 210 -8.72 -10.61 -28.86
N LEU A 211 -9.37 -11.18 -29.88
CA LEU A 211 -10.08 -12.46 -29.77
C LEU A 211 -9.10 -13.62 -29.60
N ILE A 212 -9.26 -14.37 -28.52
CA ILE A 212 -8.55 -15.62 -28.25
C ILE A 212 -9.59 -16.69 -27.98
N GLU A 213 -9.40 -17.87 -28.57
CA GLU A 213 -10.27 -19.03 -28.38
C GLU A 213 -9.46 -20.21 -27.83
N THR A 214 -9.99 -20.83 -26.78
CA THR A 214 -9.36 -21.96 -26.09
C THR A 214 -10.40 -23.02 -25.75
N THR A 215 -10.04 -24.29 -25.92
CA THR A 215 -10.89 -25.42 -25.48
C THR A 215 -10.48 -25.89 -24.09
N VAL A 216 -11.45 -26.01 -23.18
CA VAL A 216 -11.25 -26.53 -21.81
C VAL A 216 -12.18 -27.72 -21.55
N THR A 217 -11.77 -28.65 -20.70
CA THR A 217 -12.57 -29.86 -20.38
C THR A 217 -13.32 -29.75 -19.05
N THR A 218 -13.01 -28.73 -18.26
CA THR A 218 -13.63 -28.42 -16.97
C THR A 218 -14.59 -27.24 -17.09
N ASN A 219 -15.47 -27.07 -16.10
CA ASN A 219 -16.41 -25.95 -16.00
C ASN A 219 -15.82 -24.68 -15.34
N SER A 220 -14.50 -24.55 -15.42
CA SER A 220 -13.73 -23.42 -14.91
C SER A 220 -12.44 -23.24 -15.69
N SER A 221 -11.93 -22.01 -15.71
CA SER A 221 -10.67 -21.65 -16.34
C SER A 221 -10.05 -20.42 -15.67
N ALA A 222 -8.81 -20.10 -16.02
CA ALA A 222 -8.15 -18.88 -15.57
C ALA A 222 -7.40 -18.24 -16.74
N ALA A 223 -7.61 -16.94 -16.93
CA ALA A 223 -6.81 -16.12 -17.83
C ALA A 223 -5.63 -15.52 -17.07
N ALA A 224 -4.47 -15.45 -17.72
CA ALA A 224 -3.22 -14.93 -17.18
C ALA A 224 -2.51 -14.03 -18.20
N SER A 225 -1.42 -13.39 -17.79
CA SER A 225 -0.62 -12.47 -18.63
C SER A 225 -1.44 -11.29 -19.18
N LEU A 226 -2.45 -10.86 -18.43
CA LEU A 226 -3.31 -9.73 -18.79
C LEU A 226 -2.69 -8.40 -18.36
N THR A 227 -3.13 -7.32 -18.99
CA THR A 227 -2.72 -5.96 -18.63
C THR A 227 -3.53 -5.49 -17.41
N PRO A 228 -2.89 -4.89 -16.37
CA PRO A 228 -3.59 -4.27 -15.24
C PRO A 228 -4.60 -3.19 -15.67
N GLY A 229 -5.68 -3.02 -14.91
CA GLY A 229 -6.70 -1.98 -15.13
C GLY A 229 -7.50 -2.13 -16.44
N SER A 230 -7.41 -3.27 -17.11
CA SER A 230 -7.97 -3.48 -18.45
C SER A 230 -9.19 -4.39 -18.39
N THR A 231 -10.24 -4.04 -19.13
CA THR A 231 -11.46 -4.83 -19.25
C THR A 231 -11.29 -5.95 -20.26
N TYR A 232 -11.64 -7.17 -19.86
CA TYR A 232 -11.69 -8.34 -20.74
C TYR A 232 -13.09 -8.95 -20.72
N TYR A 233 -13.55 -9.38 -21.89
CA TYR A 233 -14.87 -9.93 -22.12
C TYR A 233 -14.76 -11.42 -22.41
N TYR A 234 -15.69 -12.20 -21.86
CA TYR A 234 -15.67 -13.65 -21.93
C TYR A 234 -17.04 -14.19 -22.34
N ARG A 235 -17.03 -15.27 -23.12
CA ARG A 235 -18.19 -16.11 -23.37
C ARG A 235 -17.73 -17.55 -23.57
N VAL A 236 -18.59 -18.50 -23.22
CA VAL A 236 -18.28 -19.92 -23.31
C VAL A 236 -19.43 -20.67 -23.96
N LYS A 237 -19.15 -21.71 -24.75
CA LYS A 237 -20.15 -22.63 -25.28
C LYS A 237 -19.73 -24.08 -25.02
N PRO A 238 -20.67 -24.98 -24.69
CA PRO A 238 -20.37 -26.40 -24.53
C PRO A 238 -20.16 -27.10 -25.88
N ILE A 239 -19.33 -28.14 -25.88
CA ILE A 239 -19.08 -29.05 -27.00
C ILE A 239 -19.25 -30.49 -26.52
N GLY A 240 -19.83 -31.34 -27.34
CA GLY A 240 -19.94 -32.77 -27.06
C GLY A 240 -20.60 -33.55 -28.19
N ALA A 241 -20.17 -34.80 -28.33
CA ALA A 241 -20.48 -35.65 -29.49
C ALA A 241 -20.24 -34.95 -30.85
N GLY A 242 -19.26 -34.06 -30.93
CA GLY A 242 -18.93 -33.30 -32.15
C GLY A 242 -19.89 -32.15 -32.50
N THR A 243 -20.84 -31.83 -31.62
CA THR A 243 -21.80 -30.72 -31.81
C THR A 243 -21.51 -29.58 -30.83
N GLU A 244 -21.76 -28.35 -31.26
CA GLU A 244 -21.62 -27.14 -30.45
C GLU A 244 -22.96 -26.66 -29.89
N GLY A 245 -22.95 -26.14 -28.66
CA GLY A 245 -24.09 -25.45 -28.06
C GLY A 245 -24.12 -23.95 -28.34
N ALA A 246 -25.14 -23.28 -27.81
CA ALA A 246 -25.22 -21.82 -27.84
C ALA A 246 -24.17 -21.17 -26.92
N TRP A 247 -23.75 -19.96 -27.26
CA TRP A 247 -22.92 -19.13 -26.40
C TRP A 247 -23.63 -18.78 -25.09
N SER A 248 -22.85 -18.65 -24.03
CA SER A 248 -23.30 -18.15 -22.74
C SER A 248 -23.75 -16.69 -22.79
N ASN A 249 -24.20 -16.15 -21.65
CA ASN A 249 -24.12 -14.71 -21.42
C ASN A 249 -22.67 -14.21 -21.67
N THR A 250 -22.53 -12.98 -22.14
CA THR A 250 -21.24 -12.30 -22.13
C THR A 250 -21.02 -11.73 -20.75
N ASP A 251 -19.92 -12.11 -20.10
CA ASP A 251 -19.49 -11.50 -18.85
C ASP A 251 -18.15 -10.79 -19.04
N ASN A 252 -17.82 -9.87 -18.14
CA ASN A 252 -16.57 -9.13 -18.21
C ASN A 252 -16.00 -8.89 -16.82
N ALA A 253 -14.68 -8.77 -16.77
CA ALA A 253 -13.97 -8.36 -15.57
C ALA A 253 -12.86 -7.38 -15.94
N ILE A 254 -12.57 -6.48 -14.99
CA ILE A 254 -11.46 -5.54 -15.08
C ILE A 254 -10.37 -6.08 -14.16
N THR A 255 -9.19 -6.33 -14.71
CA THR A 255 -8.02 -6.71 -13.90
C THR A 255 -7.75 -5.65 -12.83
N ARG A 256 -7.17 -6.05 -11.70
CA ARG A 256 -6.82 -5.08 -10.65
C ARG A 256 -5.83 -4.05 -11.19
N GLU A 257 -5.87 -2.86 -10.62
CA GLU A 257 -4.91 -1.78 -10.90
C GLU A 257 -4.54 -1.03 -9.64
N LEU A 258 -3.35 -0.44 -9.64
CA LEU A 258 -2.95 0.56 -8.67
C LEU A 258 -3.28 1.96 -9.21
N THR A 259 -4.21 2.63 -8.53
CA THR A 259 -4.52 4.03 -8.83
C THR A 259 -3.35 4.94 -8.47
N THR A 260 -3.22 6.05 -9.20
CA THR A 260 -2.17 7.05 -8.93
C THR A 260 -2.43 7.72 -7.57
N PRO A 261 -1.46 7.70 -6.62
CA PRO A 261 -1.63 8.36 -5.33
C PRO A 261 -1.63 9.90 -5.48
N VAL A 262 -2.11 10.60 -4.44
CA VAL A 262 -2.06 12.06 -4.35
C VAL A 262 -1.28 12.44 -3.10
N ILE A 263 -0.19 13.19 -3.28
CA ILE A 263 0.74 13.56 -2.21
C ILE A 263 0.64 15.04 -1.85
N THR A 264 0.74 15.32 -0.55
CA THR A 264 0.87 16.65 0.02
C THR A 264 2.14 16.74 0.87
N ALA A 265 2.72 17.93 1.01
CA ALA A 265 3.87 18.20 1.86
C ALA A 265 3.57 19.36 2.81
N THR A 266 4.00 19.24 4.07
CA THR A 266 3.84 20.26 5.11
C THR A 266 5.16 20.43 5.85
N ALA A 267 5.66 21.67 5.97
CA ALA A 267 6.82 21.96 6.79
C ALA A 267 6.43 21.98 8.27
N ASN A 268 7.10 21.15 9.08
CA ASN A 268 6.94 21.15 10.53
C ASN A 268 7.95 22.10 11.19
N SER A 269 9.13 22.26 10.58
CA SER A 269 10.20 23.17 11.03
C SER A 269 11.09 23.59 9.86
N GLY A 270 12.14 24.37 10.12
CA GLY A 270 13.15 24.73 9.11
C GLY A 270 13.97 23.54 8.58
N THR A 271 14.00 22.42 9.30
CA THR A 271 14.72 21.20 8.90
C THR A 271 13.82 19.97 8.78
N GLN A 272 12.51 20.12 9.02
CA GLN A 272 11.59 19.00 9.05
C GLN A 272 10.38 19.22 8.15
N VAL A 273 10.11 18.25 7.26
CA VAL A 273 8.93 18.21 6.38
C VAL A 273 8.24 16.87 6.52
N THR A 274 6.92 16.90 6.70
CA THR A 274 6.07 15.71 6.58
C THR A 274 5.46 15.67 5.19
N VAL A 275 5.55 14.54 4.52
CA VAL A 275 4.76 14.23 3.32
C VAL A 275 3.67 13.23 3.68
N SER A 276 2.50 13.36 3.04
CA SER A 276 1.34 12.53 3.33
C SER A 276 0.53 12.21 2.07
N TRP A 277 -0.04 11.01 1.99
CA TRP A 277 -0.92 10.55 0.92
C TRP A 277 -1.93 9.51 1.42
N PRO A 278 -3.13 9.42 0.85
CA PRO A 278 -4.06 8.32 1.15
C PRO A 278 -3.53 6.95 0.70
N SER A 279 -3.93 5.87 1.39
CA SER A 279 -3.65 4.50 0.95
C SER A 279 -4.36 4.17 -0.37
N VAL A 280 -3.63 3.59 -1.33
CA VAL A 280 -4.10 3.03 -2.60
C VAL A 280 -4.51 1.57 -2.40
N THR A 281 -5.71 1.20 -2.87
CA THR A 281 -6.21 -0.18 -2.81
C THR A 281 -5.26 -1.13 -3.55
N TYR A 282 -5.02 -2.32 -2.97
CA TYR A 282 -4.07 -3.33 -3.45
C TYR A 282 -2.58 -2.97 -3.41
N ALA A 283 -2.21 -1.74 -3.03
CA ALA A 283 -0.80 -1.37 -2.87
C ALA A 283 -0.16 -2.15 -1.72
N ALA A 284 0.98 -2.78 -1.99
CA ALA A 284 1.76 -3.45 -0.95
C ALA A 284 2.71 -2.46 -0.26
N ASN A 285 3.31 -1.54 -1.03
CA ASN A 285 4.32 -0.60 -0.58
C ASN A 285 4.25 0.72 -1.38
N TYR A 286 5.01 1.72 -0.93
CA TYR A 286 5.19 2.99 -1.65
C TYR A 286 6.66 3.28 -1.89
N ARG A 287 6.96 3.84 -3.07
CA ARG A 287 8.27 4.42 -3.38
C ARG A 287 8.12 5.92 -3.40
N ILE A 288 8.93 6.60 -2.60
CA ILE A 288 8.95 8.07 -2.50
C ILE A 288 10.25 8.57 -3.10
N GLN A 289 10.17 9.67 -3.86
CA GLN A 289 11.32 10.39 -4.38
C GLN A 289 11.33 11.83 -3.87
N ARG A 290 12.52 12.29 -3.48
CA ARG A 290 12.82 13.66 -3.07
C ARG A 290 13.84 14.25 -4.04
N SER A 291 13.62 15.48 -4.50
CA SER A 291 14.48 16.14 -5.47
C SER A 291 14.62 17.64 -5.16
N THR A 292 15.73 18.24 -5.60
CA THR A 292 15.95 19.70 -5.60
C THR A 292 15.38 20.38 -6.85
N THR A 293 14.92 19.61 -7.84
CA THR A 293 14.30 20.08 -9.07
C THR A 293 12.99 19.35 -9.33
N ASN A 294 12.04 20.01 -10.00
CA ASN A 294 10.75 19.40 -10.37
C ASN A 294 10.86 18.35 -11.50
N ALA A 295 12.00 18.27 -12.18
CA ALA A 295 12.23 17.35 -13.29
C ALA A 295 12.59 15.93 -12.86
N PHE A 296 12.99 15.73 -11.59
CA PHE A 296 13.47 14.44 -11.07
C PHE A 296 14.48 13.75 -12.02
N PRO A 297 15.65 14.38 -12.28
CA PRO A 297 16.64 13.83 -13.20
C PRO A 297 17.12 12.44 -12.76
N THR A 298 17.61 11.64 -13.71
CA THR A 298 18.18 10.32 -13.42
C THR A 298 19.29 10.44 -12.38
N GLY A 299 19.14 9.77 -11.23
CA GLY A 299 20.05 9.91 -10.09
C GLY A 299 19.64 10.95 -9.04
N ALA A 300 18.50 11.65 -9.20
CA ALA A 300 17.83 12.32 -8.09
C ALA A 300 17.68 11.33 -6.94
N THR A 301 17.92 11.79 -5.71
CA THR A 301 18.00 10.98 -4.49
C THR A 301 16.75 10.11 -4.34
N THR A 302 16.85 8.93 -4.93
CA THR A 302 15.88 7.85 -4.83
C THR A 302 16.37 7.02 -3.67
N LEU A 303 15.44 6.35 -2.99
CA LEU A 303 15.65 5.25 -2.04
C LEU A 303 15.27 5.63 -0.61
N GLU A 304 13.99 5.91 -0.44
CA GLU A 304 13.30 5.33 0.70
C GLU A 304 12.09 4.55 0.16
N THR A 305 12.27 3.24 0.00
CA THR A 305 11.13 2.33 -0.09
C THR A 305 10.68 2.09 1.34
N THR A 306 9.58 2.71 1.74
CA THR A 306 9.01 2.45 3.06
C THR A 306 7.86 1.47 2.87
N GLN A 307 7.90 0.33 3.57
CA GLN A 307 6.67 -0.43 3.83
C GLN A 307 5.77 0.47 4.66
N VAL A 308 4.83 1.15 4.03
CA VAL A 308 3.70 1.70 4.77
C VAL A 308 2.55 0.75 4.50
N ALA A 309 2.56 -0.38 5.20
CA ALA A 309 1.43 -1.29 5.23
C ALA A 309 0.39 -0.68 6.18
N GLY A 310 -0.82 -0.45 5.69
CA GLY A 310 -1.88 0.14 6.50
C GLY A 310 -3.05 0.63 5.67
N SER A 311 -4.24 0.57 6.25
CA SER A 311 -5.40 1.33 5.80
C SER A 311 -5.29 2.77 6.31
N GLY A 312 -5.69 3.74 5.50
CA GLY A 312 -5.75 5.15 5.90
C GLY A 312 -4.62 6.00 5.33
N THR A 313 -4.34 7.13 6.00
CA THR A 313 -3.39 8.12 5.52
C THR A 313 -1.96 7.71 5.85
N GLN A 314 -1.12 7.62 4.82
CA GLN A 314 0.30 7.32 4.93
C GLN A 314 1.07 8.62 5.15
N THR A 315 2.17 8.55 5.90
CA THR A 315 3.05 9.70 6.17
C THR A 315 4.52 9.30 6.17
N LYS A 316 5.39 10.18 5.69
CA LYS A 316 6.85 10.10 5.88
C LYS A 316 7.37 11.45 6.36
N VAL A 317 8.21 11.43 7.40
CA VAL A 317 8.84 12.62 7.97
C VAL A 317 10.31 12.66 7.59
N TYR A 318 10.73 13.75 6.96
CA TYR A 318 12.13 14.10 6.70
C TYR A 318 12.60 15.07 7.78
N THR A 319 13.75 14.81 8.40
CA THR A 319 14.32 15.61 9.51
C THR A 319 15.63 16.31 9.15
N ASP A 320 16.09 16.13 7.92
CA ASP A 320 17.38 16.55 7.37
C ASP A 320 17.23 17.64 6.28
N GLU A 321 16.11 18.36 6.27
CA GLU A 321 15.86 19.36 5.23
C GLU A 321 16.73 20.60 5.42
N SER A 322 17.15 21.19 4.29
CA SER A 322 17.94 22.43 4.29
C SER A 322 17.00 23.63 4.43
N PRO A 323 17.15 24.47 5.48
CA PRO A 323 16.30 25.64 5.67
C PRO A 323 16.28 26.56 4.44
N GLY A 324 15.09 26.99 4.01
CA GLY A 324 14.91 27.92 2.89
C GLY A 324 15.11 27.32 1.49
N ALA A 325 15.50 26.04 1.39
CA ALA A 325 15.66 25.37 0.10
C ALA A 325 14.38 24.65 -0.33
N THR A 326 13.87 24.95 -1.52
CA THR A 326 12.70 24.26 -2.08
C THR A 326 13.03 22.81 -2.43
N LYS A 327 12.13 21.91 -2.05
CA LYS A 327 12.17 20.48 -2.37
C LYS A 327 10.90 20.03 -3.05
N PHE A 328 11.05 18.99 -3.86
CA PHE A 328 9.99 18.37 -4.65
C PHE A 328 9.87 16.91 -4.24
N TYR A 329 8.65 16.48 -3.97
CA TYR A 329 8.31 15.14 -3.54
C TYR A 329 7.30 14.52 -4.50
N ARG A 330 7.49 13.25 -4.82
CA ARG A 330 6.48 12.42 -5.48
C ARG A 330 6.51 11.02 -4.94
N VAL A 331 5.36 10.38 -4.89
CA VAL A 331 5.18 8.99 -4.48
C VAL A 331 4.49 8.19 -5.58
N GLN A 332 4.78 6.90 -5.67
CA GLN A 332 4.01 5.93 -6.46
C GLN A 332 3.70 4.71 -5.60
N ALA A 333 2.57 4.07 -5.88
CA ALA A 333 2.18 2.80 -5.28
C ALA A 333 2.84 1.64 -6.01
N TYR A 334 3.18 0.59 -5.26
CA TYR A 334 3.83 -0.59 -5.79
C TYR A 334 3.23 -1.86 -5.18
N ALA A 335 2.95 -2.84 -6.03
CA ALA A 335 2.57 -4.19 -5.65
C ALA A 335 3.24 -5.19 -6.59
N THR A 336 3.36 -6.45 -6.16
CA THR A 336 3.85 -7.50 -7.06
C THR A 336 2.85 -7.67 -8.21
N GLY A 337 3.24 -7.27 -9.42
CA GLY A 337 2.42 -7.37 -10.63
C GLY A 337 1.92 -6.04 -11.20
N ASP A 338 2.02 -4.93 -10.47
CA ASP A 338 1.65 -3.61 -11.00
C ASP A 338 2.37 -2.45 -10.28
N THR A 339 2.55 -1.33 -10.98
CA THR A 339 3.13 -0.11 -10.44
C THR A 339 2.34 1.08 -10.94
N SER A 340 1.83 1.90 -10.03
CA SER A 340 1.06 3.09 -10.42
C SER A 340 1.96 4.11 -11.13
N ASN A 341 1.34 5.06 -11.81
CA ASN A 341 2.03 6.30 -12.18
C ASN A 341 2.50 7.05 -10.92
N TRP A 342 3.46 7.95 -11.12
CA TRP A 342 3.84 8.91 -10.10
C TRP A 342 2.67 9.87 -9.80
N SER A 343 2.47 10.15 -8.52
CA SER A 343 1.59 11.22 -8.03
C SER A 343 1.92 12.60 -8.61
N ASN A 344 1.05 13.56 -8.32
CA ASN A 344 1.38 14.97 -8.42
C ASN A 344 2.70 15.30 -7.68
N ILE A 345 3.37 16.36 -8.11
CA ILE A 345 4.58 16.83 -7.41
C ILE A 345 4.13 17.71 -6.24
N ALA A 346 4.42 17.28 -5.01
CA ALA A 346 4.29 18.14 -3.84
C ALA A 346 5.56 19.00 -3.70
N THR A 347 5.38 20.30 -3.51
CA THR A 347 6.49 21.26 -3.36
C THR A 347 6.45 21.88 -1.99
N MET A 348 7.61 21.93 -1.33
CA MET A 348 7.74 22.56 -0.01
C MET A 348 9.06 23.30 0.12
N THR A 349 9.02 24.49 0.71
CA THR A 349 10.19 25.28 1.10
C THR A 349 10.14 25.48 2.61
N PRO A 350 10.91 24.70 3.39
CA PRO A 350 11.01 24.87 4.85
C PRO A 350 11.44 26.29 5.22
N ALA A 351 11.03 26.77 6.39
CA ALA A 351 11.42 28.09 6.88
C ALA A 351 12.94 28.28 6.79
N ALA A 352 13.37 29.35 6.12
CA ALA A 352 14.78 29.70 6.08
C ALA A 352 15.30 29.97 7.49
N THR A 353 16.53 29.55 7.76
CA THR A 353 17.23 30.02 8.96
C THR A 353 17.45 31.52 8.79
N PRO A 354 17.02 32.34 9.76
CA PRO A 354 17.31 33.76 9.75
C PRO A 354 18.82 34.03 9.62
N ALA A 355 19.19 35.02 8.79
CA ALA A 355 20.59 35.36 8.51
C ALA A 355 21.40 35.66 9.79
N ALA A 356 22.69 35.37 9.76
CA ALA A 356 23.61 35.65 10.86
C ALA A 356 23.70 37.16 11.13
N PHE A 357 23.73 37.52 12.42
CA PHE A 357 23.75 38.90 12.89
C PHE A 357 25.13 39.52 12.83
N THR A 358 25.18 40.83 12.63
CA THR A 358 26.41 41.61 12.83
C THR A 358 26.21 42.56 14.02
N ILE A 359 27.02 42.37 15.06
CA ILE A 359 27.13 43.29 16.20
C ILE A 359 28.46 44.02 16.03
N THR A 360 28.41 45.34 15.84
CA THR A 360 29.60 46.19 15.70
C THR A 360 29.54 47.37 16.66
N GLN A 361 30.71 47.88 17.03
CA GLN A 361 30.80 49.21 17.63
C GLN A 361 30.58 50.23 16.52
N ALA A 362 29.55 51.06 16.64
CA ALA A 362 29.15 51.99 15.59
C ALA A 362 29.66 53.41 15.82
N ASP A 363 29.91 53.81 17.06
CA ASP A 363 30.54 55.09 17.37
C ASP A 363 31.41 55.01 18.64
N PRO A 364 32.75 55.17 18.52
CA PRO A 364 33.66 55.22 19.66
C PRO A 364 33.43 56.43 20.58
N GLN A 365 32.86 57.52 20.07
CA GLN A 365 32.67 58.77 20.79
C GLN A 365 31.42 58.75 21.67
N TYR A 366 30.40 57.96 21.32
CA TYR A 366 29.13 57.88 22.04
C TYR A 366 28.89 56.54 22.78
N ASN A 367 29.92 55.69 22.93
CA ASN A 367 29.79 54.41 23.63
C ASN A 367 28.61 53.57 23.07
N LEU A 368 28.50 53.48 21.74
CA LEU A 368 27.33 52.97 21.06
C LEU A 368 27.62 51.63 20.34
N ILE A 369 26.90 50.59 20.74
CA ILE A 369 26.91 49.28 20.07
C ILE A 369 25.71 49.21 19.14
N ARG A 370 25.96 48.94 17.86
CA ARG A 370 24.92 48.74 16.86
C ARG A 370 24.77 47.26 16.56
N SER A 371 23.59 46.73 16.84
CA SER A 371 23.17 45.40 16.39
C SER A 371 22.35 45.57 15.13
N THR A 372 22.81 44.95 14.03
CA THR A 372 22.05 44.88 12.78
C THR A 372 21.60 43.46 12.51
N SER A 373 20.32 43.30 12.16
CA SER A 373 19.74 42.02 11.76
C SER A 373 18.83 42.19 10.55
N ASN A 374 18.96 41.30 9.58
CA ASN A 374 18.05 41.25 8.44
C ASN A 374 17.60 39.80 8.23
N ALA A 375 16.59 39.38 9.00
CA ALA A 375 16.05 38.04 8.89
C ALA A 375 15.02 37.95 7.77
N VAL A 376 15.12 36.89 6.98
CA VAL A 376 14.15 36.54 5.94
C VAL A 376 13.37 35.33 6.45
N CYS A 377 12.08 35.52 6.68
CA CYS A 377 11.14 34.46 7.09
C CYS A 377 10.29 34.01 5.89
N THR A 378 9.71 32.81 5.97
CA THR A 378 8.83 32.28 4.92
C THR A 378 7.55 33.11 4.77
N ALA A 379 6.96 33.07 3.56
CA ALA A 379 5.70 33.75 3.27
C ALA A 379 4.61 33.40 4.31
N GLY A 380 3.93 34.41 4.83
CA GLY A 380 2.92 34.27 5.90
C GLY A 380 3.48 34.31 7.34
N THR A 381 4.80 34.39 7.51
CA THR A 381 5.45 34.59 8.81
C THR A 381 6.22 35.90 8.85
N THR A 382 6.34 36.50 10.03
CA THR A 382 7.12 37.73 10.24
C THR A 382 8.33 37.46 11.13
N PRO A 383 9.48 38.10 10.85
CA PRO A 383 10.61 38.06 11.76
C PRO A 383 10.27 38.73 13.10
N TYR A 384 10.69 38.10 14.19
CA TYR A 384 10.59 38.61 15.54
C TYR A 384 11.96 38.55 16.20
N TYR A 385 12.42 39.69 16.69
CA TYR A 385 13.76 39.90 17.23
C TYR A 385 13.69 40.21 18.73
N ARG A 386 14.63 39.70 19.50
CA ARG A 386 14.86 40.04 20.90
C ARG A 386 16.31 40.43 21.13
N TRP A 387 16.52 41.52 21.85
CA TRP A 387 17.85 41.94 22.29
C TRP A 387 17.96 41.84 23.80
N TYR A 388 19.13 41.36 24.25
CA TYR A 388 19.50 41.26 25.64
C TYR A 388 20.79 42.07 25.86
N LYS A 389 20.88 42.74 27.00
CA LYS A 389 22.08 43.42 27.49
C LYS A 389 22.55 42.71 28.74
N ASN A 390 23.80 42.22 28.74
CA ASN A 390 24.37 41.43 29.84
C ASN A 390 23.44 40.29 30.29
N ASN A 391 22.87 39.56 29.31
CA ASN A 391 21.86 38.51 29.49
C ASN A 391 20.50 38.93 30.08
N VAL A 392 20.25 40.23 30.26
CA VAL A 392 18.95 40.77 30.68
C VAL A 392 18.17 41.22 29.45
N TYR A 393 16.90 40.83 29.36
CA TYR A 393 16.01 41.28 28.27
C TYR A 393 15.97 42.80 28.23
N TRP A 394 16.13 43.37 27.04
CA TRP A 394 16.19 44.81 26.87
C TRP A 394 15.10 45.36 25.96
N THR A 395 14.96 44.83 24.75
CA THR A 395 13.95 45.29 23.80
C THR A 395 13.66 44.21 22.75
N GLU A 396 12.60 44.42 21.97
CA GLU A 396 12.16 43.53 20.90
C GLU A 396 11.67 44.32 19.69
N GLY A 397 11.50 43.62 18.57
CA GLY A 397 11.09 44.24 17.31
C GLY A 397 10.44 43.22 16.39
N THR A 398 9.58 43.71 15.49
CA THR A 398 8.94 42.92 14.44
C THR A 398 9.04 43.64 13.11
N GLY A 399 9.21 42.88 12.02
CA GLY A 399 9.20 43.44 10.67
C GLY A 399 10.28 42.88 9.75
N ALA A 400 10.03 42.96 8.45
CA ALA A 400 11.00 42.62 7.42
C ALA A 400 12.00 43.77 7.21
N GLY A 401 13.23 43.43 6.83
CA GLY A 401 14.31 44.40 6.58
C GLY A 401 15.27 44.58 7.74
N LEU A 402 16.29 45.42 7.53
CA LEU A 402 17.39 45.66 8.48
C LEU A 402 16.88 46.34 9.76
N GLN A 403 16.82 45.59 10.86
CA GLN A 403 16.61 46.15 12.19
C GLN A 403 17.93 46.64 12.75
N THR A 404 17.94 47.88 13.24
CA THR A 404 19.10 48.51 13.85
C THR A 404 18.74 48.92 15.26
N VAL A 405 19.50 48.43 16.24
CA VAL A 405 19.27 48.77 17.63
C VAL A 405 20.59 49.21 18.27
N ASP A 406 20.56 50.40 18.85
CA ASP A 406 21.72 51.08 19.43
C ASP A 406 21.71 50.97 20.96
N ALA A 407 22.76 50.37 21.52
CA ALA A 407 22.94 50.14 22.94
C ALA A 407 24.10 50.97 23.50
N TYR A 408 23.80 51.80 24.50
CA TYR A 408 24.80 52.61 25.20
C TYR A 408 25.45 51.85 26.36
N PHE A 409 26.76 52.05 26.58
CA PHE A 409 27.41 51.61 27.82
C PHE A 409 26.82 52.37 29.02
N PRO A 410 26.49 51.68 30.13
CA PRO A 410 26.17 52.35 31.40
C PRO A 410 27.36 53.19 31.87
N GLN A 411 27.10 54.28 32.60
CA GLN A 411 28.14 55.21 33.08
C GLN A 411 29.19 54.58 34.02
N TRP A 412 29.00 53.31 34.42
CA TRP A 412 29.79 52.61 35.44
C TRP A 412 30.22 51.18 35.03
N ASP A 413 29.86 50.71 33.82
CA ASP A 413 30.16 49.34 33.35
C ASP A 413 31.14 49.33 32.17
N TYR A 414 32.18 48.51 32.29
CA TYR A 414 33.29 48.44 31.31
C TYR A 414 33.08 47.42 30.20
N THR A 415 32.16 46.47 30.39
CA THR A 415 31.87 45.40 29.43
C THR A 415 30.37 45.32 29.18
N LEU A 416 29.97 45.47 27.93
CA LEU A 416 28.58 45.31 27.51
C LEU A 416 28.49 44.13 26.56
N THR A 417 27.76 43.10 26.99
CA THR A 417 27.42 41.94 26.16
C THR A 417 26.06 42.18 25.55
N VAL A 418 26.01 42.32 24.24
CA VAL A 418 24.76 42.37 23.49
C VAL A 418 24.52 40.99 22.91
N THR A 419 23.38 40.39 23.26
CA THR A 419 22.89 39.16 22.63
C THR A 419 21.67 39.52 21.82
N ASN A 420 21.61 39.09 20.57
CA ASN A 420 20.40 39.17 19.78
C ASN A 420 19.91 37.77 19.42
N GLU A 421 18.61 37.59 19.44
CA GLU A 421 17.91 36.38 19.07
C GLU A 421 16.84 36.73 18.04
N VAL A 422 16.69 35.90 17.01
CA VAL A 422 15.63 36.04 16.01
C VAL A 422 14.90 34.73 15.78
N ARG A 423 13.59 34.85 15.59
CA ARG A 423 12.66 33.75 15.29
C ARG A 423 11.68 34.19 14.20
N CYS A 424 11.07 33.24 13.51
CA CYS A 424 9.91 33.50 12.66
C CYS A 424 8.62 33.16 13.42
N GLN A 425 7.58 33.98 13.29
CA GLN A 425 6.28 33.78 13.94
C GLN A 425 5.13 33.91 12.93
N THR A 426 4.06 33.14 13.09
CA THR A 426 2.83 33.26 12.27
C THR A 426 1.99 34.42 12.78
N ALA A 427 1.78 35.46 11.96
CA ALA A 427 0.89 36.62 12.19
C ALA A 427 0.42 36.91 13.64
N THR A 428 0.96 38.02 14.20
CA THR A 428 0.67 38.69 15.50
C THR A 428 1.49 38.26 16.73
N TYR A 429 1.71 39.26 17.59
CA TYR A 429 2.49 39.20 18.83
C TYR A 429 1.88 38.15 19.78
N GLN A 430 2.70 37.18 20.25
CA GLN A 430 2.33 35.96 21.01
C GLN A 430 1.95 34.70 20.22
N SER A 431 2.10 34.68 18.90
CA SER A 431 1.90 33.47 18.11
C SER A 431 3.01 32.42 18.29
N PRO A 432 2.72 31.13 18.02
CA PRO A 432 3.73 30.06 18.05
C PRO A 432 4.90 30.33 17.10
N TYR A 433 6.12 30.08 17.56
CA TYR A 433 7.34 30.21 16.75
C TYR A 433 7.44 29.09 15.72
N VAL A 434 7.87 29.45 14.52
CA VAL A 434 8.13 28.51 13.41
C VAL A 434 9.64 28.36 13.24
N GLY A 435 10.16 27.18 13.53
CA GLY A 435 11.58 26.85 13.35
C GLY A 435 12.48 27.19 14.54
N ALA A 436 13.79 26.96 14.35
CA ALA A 436 14.80 27.21 15.37
C ALA A 436 15.15 28.70 15.48
N ALA A 437 15.43 29.16 16.69
CA ALA A 437 15.97 30.50 16.92
C ALA A 437 17.43 30.57 16.45
N ASN A 438 17.82 31.68 15.84
CA ASN A 438 19.22 32.00 15.66
C ASN A 438 19.60 33.06 16.69
N SER A 439 20.74 32.90 17.38
CA SER A 439 21.23 33.85 18.36
C SER A 439 22.71 34.12 18.17
N ASN A 440 23.13 35.37 18.34
CA ASN A 440 24.53 35.76 18.36
C ASN A 440 24.79 36.70 19.54
N SER A 441 25.91 36.52 20.22
CA SER A 441 26.33 37.35 21.33
C SER A 441 27.71 37.94 21.06
N ARG A 442 27.90 39.20 21.44
CA ARG A 442 29.20 39.85 21.41
C ARG A 442 29.38 40.73 22.64
N SER A 443 30.49 40.53 23.31
CA SER A 443 30.96 41.41 24.38
C SER A 443 31.89 42.47 23.80
N LEU A 444 31.66 43.74 24.16
CA LEU A 444 32.48 44.88 23.77
C LEU A 444 32.88 45.66 25.02
N ILE A 445 34.03 46.32 24.95
CA ILE A 445 34.59 47.15 26.03
C ILE A 445 34.43 48.63 25.65
N SER A 446 34.14 49.50 26.62
CA SER A 446 33.87 50.92 26.36
C SER A 446 35.09 51.66 25.77
N PRO A 447 34.94 52.45 24.69
CA PRO A 447 36.00 53.25 24.07
C PRO A 447 36.39 54.50 24.89
N SER A 448 35.48 55.04 25.71
CA SER A 448 35.80 56.11 26.65
C SER A 448 36.62 55.55 27.82
N GLY A 449 37.93 55.49 27.67
CA GLY A 449 38.88 55.24 28.75
C GLY A 449 38.87 56.36 29.79
N TYR A 450 37.78 56.52 30.54
CA TYR A 450 37.80 57.25 31.79
C TYR A 450 38.59 56.39 32.78
N ILE A 451 39.90 56.62 32.82
CA ILE A 451 40.79 56.02 33.82
C ILE A 451 40.38 56.68 35.15
N GLY A 452 39.59 55.98 35.95
CA GLY A 452 39.35 56.33 37.34
C GLY A 452 40.69 56.57 38.05
N ASN A 453 40.69 57.53 38.96
CA ASN A 453 41.81 58.29 39.52
C ASN A 453 42.93 57.51 40.26
N ASP A 454 43.10 56.20 40.04
CA ASP A 454 44.05 55.36 40.80
C ASP A 454 44.83 54.36 39.91
N GLN A 455 45.30 54.81 38.74
CA GLN A 455 46.21 54.00 37.92
C GLN A 455 47.45 54.81 37.54
N TYR A 456 48.51 54.65 38.34
CA TYR A 456 49.84 55.12 38.01
C TYR A 456 50.30 54.56 36.65
N ARG A 457 50.69 55.43 35.71
CA ARG A 457 51.40 54.98 34.50
C ARG A 457 52.89 54.89 34.79
N SER A 458 53.49 53.75 34.49
CA SER A 458 54.94 53.56 34.49
C SER A 458 55.50 53.82 33.09
N MET A 459 56.57 54.60 33.00
CA MET A 459 57.40 54.72 31.78
C MET A 459 58.73 54.03 32.09
N SER A 460 59.13 53.08 31.25
CA SER A 460 60.45 52.45 31.36
C SER A 460 61.33 52.82 30.19
N TRP A 461 62.54 53.30 30.47
CA TRP A 461 63.57 53.64 29.49
C TRP A 461 64.76 52.67 29.64
N ASP A 462 65.34 52.24 28.53
CA ASP A 462 66.41 51.22 28.50
C ASP A 462 67.60 51.67 27.64
N GLY A 463 68.17 52.82 27.97
CA GLY A 463 69.31 53.44 27.27
C GLY A 463 70.45 53.73 28.22
N THR A 464 71.67 53.64 27.71
CA THR A 464 72.91 53.94 28.44
C THR A 464 73.41 55.34 28.08
N CYS A 465 73.75 56.18 29.06
CA CYS A 465 74.48 57.41 28.76
C CYS A 465 75.91 57.08 28.25
N PRO A 466 76.54 57.99 27.46
CA PRO A 466 77.95 57.88 27.08
C PRO A 466 78.90 57.79 28.28
N SER A 467 80.10 57.21 28.09
CA SER A 467 81.08 57.05 29.16
C SER A 467 81.50 58.39 29.79
N GLY A 468 81.38 58.50 31.11
CA GLY A 468 81.76 59.71 31.87
C GLY A 468 80.60 60.51 32.49
N THR A 469 79.35 60.10 32.29
CA THR A 469 78.17 60.73 32.92
C THR A 469 77.69 59.94 34.15
N THR A 470 77.22 60.62 35.19
CA THR A 470 76.88 59.98 36.49
C THR A 470 75.40 60.05 36.88
N SER A 471 74.58 60.80 36.14
CA SER A 471 73.16 60.97 36.47
C SER A 471 72.29 61.27 35.26
N TRP A 472 71.01 60.94 35.42
CA TRP A 472 69.93 61.32 34.52
C TRP A 472 69.07 62.40 35.17
N ARG A 473 68.65 63.40 34.39
CA ARG A 473 67.59 64.32 34.76
C ARG A 473 66.43 64.19 33.77
N PHE A 474 65.22 64.16 34.32
CA PHE A 474 63.99 64.15 33.55
C PHE A 474 63.28 65.48 33.74
N ASP A 475 63.16 66.23 32.66
CA ASP A 475 62.41 67.48 32.66
C ASP A 475 61.10 67.29 31.86
N TRP A 476 60.01 67.66 32.51
CA TRP A 476 58.64 67.48 32.02
C TRP A 476 58.08 68.86 31.71
N ASN A 477 57.65 69.08 30.47
CA ASN A 477 57.03 70.34 30.07
C ASN A 477 55.60 70.08 29.64
N ILE A 478 54.64 70.61 30.39
CA ILE A 478 53.21 70.55 30.06
C ILE A 478 52.82 71.92 29.51
N THR A 479 52.32 71.96 28.27
CA THR A 479 51.88 73.22 27.66
C THR A 479 50.74 73.82 28.49
N GLY A 480 51.03 74.87 29.26
CA GLY A 480 50.04 75.61 30.07
C GLY A 480 50.04 75.36 31.59
N GLY A 481 51.07 74.71 32.17
CA GLY A 481 51.19 74.48 33.62
C GLY A 481 52.61 74.57 34.17
N VAL A 482 52.76 74.50 35.51
CA VAL A 482 54.02 74.65 36.25
C VAL A 482 55.02 73.54 35.89
N ASN A 483 56.24 73.92 35.51
CA ASN A 483 57.35 72.98 35.29
C ASN A 483 57.78 72.35 36.61
N THR A 484 57.68 71.04 36.72
CA THR A 484 58.28 70.27 37.82
C THR A 484 59.46 69.47 37.28
N SER A 485 60.66 69.71 37.82
CA SER A 485 61.87 68.95 37.48
C SER A 485 62.26 68.02 38.63
N GLY A 486 62.65 66.79 38.32
CA GLY A 486 63.25 65.86 39.28
C GLY A 486 64.62 65.39 38.79
N SER A 487 65.64 65.41 39.66
CA SER A 487 66.95 64.82 39.35
C SER A 487 67.17 63.57 40.20
N THR A 488 67.82 62.56 39.62
CA THR A 488 68.20 61.36 40.37
C THR A 488 69.59 60.88 39.93
N THR A 489 70.42 60.51 40.91
CA THR A 489 71.69 59.81 40.67
C THR A 489 71.46 58.31 40.74
N ASN A 490 71.31 57.63 39.60
CA ASN A 490 71.56 56.20 39.54
C ASN A 490 71.88 55.73 38.11
N VAL A 491 72.96 54.96 37.99
CA VAL A 491 73.48 54.40 36.73
C VAL A 491 73.04 52.93 36.70
N GLY A 492 72.01 52.64 35.91
CA GLY A 492 71.51 51.28 35.66
C GLY A 492 70.31 50.91 36.54
N GLY A 493 69.11 50.97 35.97
CA GLY A 493 67.89 50.49 36.62
C GLY A 493 66.62 51.19 36.12
N ARG A 494 65.61 50.38 35.79
CA ARG A 494 64.28 50.79 35.34
C ARG A 494 63.63 51.70 36.40
N TYR A 495 63.27 52.92 36.03
CA TYR A 495 62.59 53.85 36.94
C TYR A 495 61.08 53.83 36.73
N THR A 496 60.32 53.99 37.81
CA THR A 496 58.87 54.18 37.79
C THR A 496 58.53 55.31 38.76
N ASN A 497 58.06 56.46 38.24
CA ASN A 497 57.49 57.50 39.09
C ASN A 497 55.99 57.27 39.25
N THR A 498 55.54 57.11 40.48
CA THR A 498 54.13 56.91 40.83
C THR A 498 53.67 58.11 41.65
N GLY A 499 53.31 59.23 41.00
CA GLY A 499 52.86 60.40 41.75
C GLY A 499 52.44 61.65 40.98
N ILE A 500 52.22 61.60 39.66
CA ILE A 500 51.87 62.79 38.88
C ILE A 500 50.47 62.64 38.27
N VAL A 501 49.58 63.57 38.61
CA VAL A 501 48.22 63.69 38.08
C VAL A 501 48.27 64.45 36.75
N TRP A 502 47.77 63.83 35.67
CA TRP A 502 47.78 64.44 34.35
C TRP A 502 46.55 65.33 34.14
N GLY A 503 46.77 66.63 33.92
CA GLY A 503 45.77 67.53 33.35
C GLY A 503 45.71 67.39 31.83
N SER A 504 44.58 67.76 31.22
CA SER A 504 44.40 67.74 29.76
C SER A 504 45.37 68.71 29.07
N GLY A 505 46.36 68.19 28.34
CA GLY A 505 47.31 68.98 27.56
C GLY A 505 48.32 68.13 26.80
N ARG A 506 48.94 68.69 25.75
CA ARG A 506 50.12 68.09 25.10
C ARG A 506 51.34 68.42 25.94
N GLY A 507 52.10 67.40 26.35
CA GLY A 507 53.39 67.57 27.01
C GLY A 507 54.47 66.75 26.30
N TYR A 508 55.72 67.12 26.49
CA TYR A 508 56.88 66.36 26.03
C TYR A 508 57.83 66.11 27.19
N VAL A 509 58.55 65.00 27.11
CA VAL A 509 59.58 64.60 28.08
C VAL A 509 60.93 64.84 27.43
N THR A 510 61.81 65.58 28.10
CA THR A 510 63.18 65.79 27.63
C THR A 510 64.13 65.08 28.60
N LEU A 511 65.10 64.34 28.06
CA LEU A 511 66.12 63.67 28.86
C LEU A 511 67.47 64.35 28.69
N HIS A 512 68.16 64.50 29.81
CA HIS A 512 69.50 65.06 29.88
C HIS A 512 70.45 64.05 30.55
N CYS A 513 71.61 63.79 29.92
CA CYS A 513 72.74 63.09 30.54
C CYS A 513 73.75 64.12 31.06
N TYR A 514 74.20 63.99 32.31
CA TYR A 514 75.15 64.93 32.93
C TYR A 514 76.47 64.28 33.33
N SER A 515 77.60 64.95 33.07
CA SER A 515 78.95 64.58 33.51
C SER A 515 79.49 65.57 34.56
N PRO A 516 80.06 65.11 35.69
CA PRO A 516 80.65 66.01 36.68
C PRO A 516 82.10 66.39 36.27
N GLY A 517 82.32 67.65 35.91
CA GLY A 517 83.64 68.25 35.73
C GLY A 517 83.81 69.54 36.54
N PRO A 518 85.04 69.98 36.88
CA PRO A 518 85.27 70.98 37.93
C PRO A 518 84.92 72.44 37.56
N TRP A 519 84.52 72.73 36.31
CA TRP A 519 84.25 74.10 35.85
C TRP A 519 83.13 74.12 34.79
N GLY A 520 81.86 74.10 35.23
CA GLY A 520 80.69 74.45 34.38
C GLY A 520 80.03 73.30 33.63
N TRP A 521 78.69 73.35 33.58
CA TRP A 521 77.78 72.34 33.04
C TRP A 521 77.69 72.42 31.51
N GLY A 522 77.93 71.30 30.81
CA GLY A 522 77.63 71.17 29.37
C GLY A 522 76.40 70.29 29.16
N ASP A 523 75.35 70.83 28.54
CA ASP A 523 74.14 70.10 28.18
C ASP A 523 74.34 69.33 26.87
N ILE A 524 74.13 68.00 26.89
CA ILE A 524 73.83 67.24 25.67
C ILE A 524 72.32 67.03 25.64
N THR A 525 71.62 67.86 24.88
CA THR A 525 70.17 67.77 24.73
C THR A 525 69.82 66.71 23.70
N MET A 526 69.21 65.59 24.13
CA MET A 526 68.54 64.65 23.24
C MET A 526 67.04 64.84 23.39
N SER A 527 66.42 65.60 22.47
CA SER A 527 64.96 65.77 22.47
C SER A 527 64.31 64.73 21.56
N THR A 528 63.53 63.81 22.12
CA THR A 528 62.56 63.03 21.35
C THR A 528 61.19 63.68 21.49
N GLN A 529 60.68 64.28 20.41
CA GLN A 529 59.31 64.81 20.39
C GLN A 529 58.33 63.70 20.03
N GLY A 530 57.60 63.19 21.01
CA GLY A 530 56.46 62.29 20.81
C GLY A 530 55.16 63.00 21.20
N GLY A 531 54.23 63.17 20.26
CA GLY A 531 52.88 63.61 20.58
C GLY A 531 52.05 62.43 21.10
N PHE A 532 51.46 62.55 22.30
CA PHE A 532 50.54 61.55 22.82
C PHE A 532 49.16 61.72 22.17
N GLY A 533 48.84 60.83 21.23
CA GLY A 533 47.49 60.59 20.70
C GLY A 533 46.90 59.30 21.29
N PRO A 534 45.59 59.04 21.07
CA PRO A 534 44.85 57.94 21.70
C PRO A 534 45.40 56.53 21.40
N ASP A 535 46.26 56.40 20.38
CA ASP A 535 47.03 55.20 20.11
C ASP A 535 48.49 55.42 20.55
N CYS A 536 48.91 54.85 21.68
CA CYS A 536 50.31 54.74 22.05
C CYS A 536 50.67 53.29 22.34
N LEU A 537 51.34 52.66 21.36
CA LEU A 537 52.24 51.52 21.58
C LEU A 537 53.48 51.99 22.39
N PRO A 538 54.19 51.11 23.11
CA PRO A 538 55.38 51.49 23.85
C PRO A 538 56.45 52.11 22.92
N MET A 539 56.97 53.29 23.27
CA MET A 539 58.06 53.91 22.52
C MET A 539 59.35 53.11 22.72
N THR A 540 59.80 52.38 21.69
CA THR A 540 61.18 51.92 21.55
C THR A 540 61.91 52.90 20.64
N ALA A 541 62.74 53.78 21.22
CA ALA A 541 63.69 54.56 20.45
C ALA A 541 65.05 53.84 20.49
N ALA A 542 65.51 53.35 19.33
CA ALA A 542 66.90 52.96 19.13
C ALA A 542 67.69 54.19 18.68
N CYS A 543 68.84 54.47 19.28
CA CYS A 543 69.78 55.48 18.77
C CYS A 543 70.43 54.99 17.46
N PRO A 544 70.66 55.87 16.46
CA PRO A 544 71.69 55.62 15.45
C PRO A 544 73.09 55.81 16.09
N PRO A 545 74.15 55.22 15.50
CA PRO A 545 75.47 55.08 16.12
C PRO A 545 76.17 56.41 16.45
#